data_AF-A0A087NET0-F1
#
_entry.id   AF-A0A087NET0-F1
#
_cell.length_a   1.000
_cell.length_b   1.000
_cell.length_c   1.000
_cell.angle_alpha   90.00
_cell.angle_beta   90.00
_cell.angle_gamma   90.00
#
_symmetry.space_group_name_H-M   'P 1'
#
loop_
_entity.id
_entity.type
_entity.pdbx_description
1 polymer ?
#
loop_
_entity_poly.entity_id
_entity_poly.type
_entity_poly.pdbx_seq_one_letter_code
_entity_poly.pdbx_strand_id
1 'polypeptide(L)'
;MLGQAGRIEAIAPAANVAADPARHFELDPAVLIAAHRAARSGGPKVIGHYHSHPSGVAIPSATDAACAMPDGTLWLIVAGEAVRLWRAQPGQGGAVAFVEALLDIR
;
A
#
# COMPACT_ATOMS: atom_id res chain seq x y z
N MET A 1 6.04 2.04 0.80
CA MET A 1 6.94 0.88 0.98
C MET A 1 7.93 0.87 -0.17
N LEU A 2 9.22 0.73 0.15
CA LEU A 2 10.31 0.82 -0.82
C LEU A 2 11.08 -0.50 -0.87
N GLY A 3 11.53 -0.90 -2.06
CA GLY A 3 12.37 -2.08 -2.24
C GLY A 3 12.31 -2.62 -3.66
N GLN A 4 12.26 -3.94 -3.78
CA GLN A 4 12.24 -4.66 -5.05
C GLN A 4 11.30 -5.88 -4.99
N ALA A 5 11.21 -6.61 -6.11
CA ALA A 5 10.34 -7.78 -6.18
C ALA A 5 10.66 -8.78 -5.06
N GLY A 6 9.66 -9.10 -4.25
CA GLY A 6 9.78 -10.07 -3.15
C GLY A 6 10.48 -9.57 -1.88
N ARG A 7 10.88 -8.29 -1.80
CA ARG A 7 11.52 -7.73 -0.59
C ARG A 7 11.15 -6.26 -0.37
N ILE A 8 10.58 -6.00 0.81
CA ILE A 8 10.45 -4.65 1.36
C ILE A 8 11.77 -4.33 2.07
N GLU A 9 12.42 -3.25 1.66
CA GLU A 9 13.74 -2.84 2.18
C GLU A 9 13.62 -1.66 3.14
N ALA A 10 12.66 -0.77 2.89
CA ALA A 10 12.43 0.39 3.74
C ALA A 10 10.96 0.83 3.76
N ILE A 11 10.60 1.49 4.85
CA ILE A 11 9.32 2.18 5.01
C ILE A 11 9.61 3.69 5.04
N ALA A 12 8.93 4.42 4.16
CA ALA A 12 8.90 5.88 4.17
C ALA A 12 7.53 6.31 4.70
N PRO A 13 7.44 6.86 5.92
CA PRO A 13 6.20 7.42 6.42
C PRO A 13 5.74 8.61 5.59
N ALA A 14 4.43 8.70 5.36
CA ALA A 14 3.79 9.83 4.71
C ALA A 14 2.59 10.27 5.54
N ALA A 15 2.34 11.57 5.59
CA ALA A 15 1.15 12.10 6.25
C ALA A 15 -0.10 11.71 5.47
N ASN A 16 -1.20 11.45 6.19
CA ASN A 16 -2.52 11.35 5.60
C ASN A 16 -3.06 12.78 5.36
N VAL A 17 -3.11 13.20 4.11
CA VAL A 17 -3.55 14.55 3.69
C VAL A 17 -4.99 14.56 3.15
N ALA A 18 -5.74 13.47 3.32
CA ALA A 18 -7.13 13.40 2.86
C ALA A 18 -8.00 14.48 3.52
N ALA A 19 -9.04 14.94 2.82
CA ALA A 19 -9.99 15.90 3.37
C ALA A 19 -10.76 15.36 4.59
N ASP A 20 -10.97 14.04 4.66
CA ASP A 20 -11.52 13.33 5.82
C ASP A 20 -10.60 12.16 6.21
N PRO A 21 -9.54 12.42 7.01
CA PRO A 21 -8.54 11.42 7.40
C PRO A 21 -9.09 10.29 8.27
N ALA A 22 -10.27 10.47 8.88
CA ALA A 22 -10.89 9.46 9.71
C ALA A 22 -11.52 8.33 8.88
N ARG A 23 -11.80 8.59 7.60
CA ARG A 23 -12.47 7.64 6.69
C ARG A 23 -11.65 7.28 5.46
N HIS A 24 -10.76 8.16 5.03
CA HIS A 24 -9.96 8.01 3.83
C HIS A 24 -8.48 8.27 4.13
N PHE A 25 -7.63 7.81 3.23
CA PHE A 25 -6.24 8.23 3.21
C PHE A 25 -5.85 8.78 1.85
N GLU A 26 -5.00 9.78 1.88
CA GLU A 26 -4.29 10.30 0.72
C GLU A 26 -2.84 10.51 1.15
N LEU A 27 -1.90 9.95 0.41
CA LEU A 27 -0.48 10.11 0.72
C LEU A 27 -0.04 11.51 0.32
N ASP A 28 0.74 12.18 1.18
CA ASP A 28 1.41 13.43 0.81
C ASP A 28 2.18 13.26 -0.52
N PRO A 29 1.78 13.99 -1.59
CA PRO A 29 2.40 13.87 -2.91
C PRO A 29 3.90 14.19 -2.88
N ALA A 30 4.37 15.05 -1.97
CA ALA A 30 5.78 15.39 -1.86
C ALA A 30 6.64 14.17 -1.51
N VAL A 31 6.15 13.31 -0.60
CA VAL A 31 6.82 12.06 -0.20
C VAL A 31 6.85 11.09 -1.37
N LEU A 32 5.74 10.94 -2.10
CA LEU A 32 5.65 10.04 -3.25
C LEU A 32 6.59 10.49 -4.39
N ILE A 33 6.62 11.79 -4.69
CA ILE A 33 7.52 12.37 -5.70
C ILE A 33 8.98 12.17 -5.31
N ALA A 34 9.33 12.41 -4.05
CA ALA A 34 10.70 12.22 -3.55
C ALA A 34 11.13 10.75 -3.67
N ALA A 35 10.26 9.81 -3.28
CA ALA A 35 10.53 8.37 -3.41
C ALA A 35 10.74 7.95 -4.87
N HIS A 36 9.89 8.40 -5.79
CA HIS A 36 10.07 8.12 -7.22
C HIS A 36 11.32 8.78 -7.82
N ARG A 37 11.70 9.98 -7.35
CA ARG A 37 12.97 10.62 -7.75
C ARG A 37 14.17 9.80 -7.30
N ALA A 38 14.20 9.38 -6.04
CA ALA A 38 15.26 8.54 -5.50
C ALA A 38 15.39 7.22 -6.26
N ALA A 39 14.26 6.57 -6.59
CA ALA A 39 14.24 5.34 -7.38
C ALA A 39 14.89 5.51 -8.77
N ARG A 40 14.67 6.65 -9.44
CA ARG A 40 15.31 6.94 -10.74
C ARG A 40 16.82 7.18 -10.63
N SER A 41 17.31 7.62 -9.47
CA SER A 41 18.73 7.80 -9.18
C SER A 41 19.43 6.53 -8.71
N GLY A 42 18.77 5.36 -8.78
CA GLY A 42 19.32 4.07 -8.36
C GLY A 42 18.94 3.65 -6.94
N GLY A 43 18.09 4.41 -6.25
CA GLY A 43 17.52 4.03 -4.96
C GLY A 43 16.43 2.95 -5.06
N PRO A 44 15.88 2.50 -3.91
CA PRO A 44 14.84 1.49 -3.88
C PRO A 44 13.55 1.98 -4.55
N LYS A 45 12.82 1.07 -5.20
CA LYS A 45 11.59 1.41 -5.94
C LYS A 45 10.39 1.48 -5.01
N VAL A 46 9.41 2.30 -5.34
CA VAL A 46 8.08 2.22 -4.71
C VAL A 46 7.42 0.91 -5.18
N ILE A 47 7.18 0.00 -4.25
CA ILE A 47 6.57 -1.32 -4.52
C ILE A 47 5.17 -1.48 -3.92
N GLY A 48 4.73 -0.48 -3.15
CA GLY A 48 3.48 -0.50 -2.41
C GLY A 48 3.36 0.60 -1.39
N HIS A 49 2.24 0.61 -0.69
CA HIS A 49 1.95 1.50 0.44
C HIS A 49 1.38 0.68 1.61
N TYR A 50 1.40 1.29 2.78
CA TYR A 50 0.80 0.73 3.97
C TYR A 50 -0.16 1.76 4.56
N HIS A 51 -1.23 1.28 5.18
CA HIS A 51 -2.21 2.12 5.87
C HIS A 51 -2.88 1.34 7.00
N SER A 52 -3.55 2.07 7.88
CA SER A 52 -4.22 1.49 9.04
C SER A 52 -5.74 1.50 8.89
N HIS A 53 -6.41 0.43 9.30
CA HIS A 53 -7.86 0.35 9.41
C HIS A 53 -8.31 0.54 10.85
N PRO A 54 -9.04 1.63 11.18
CA PRO A 54 -9.59 1.85 12.52
C PRO A 54 -10.65 0.80 12.92
N SER A 55 -11.22 0.08 11.95
CA SER A 55 -12.22 -0.97 12.17
C SER A 55 -11.69 -2.23 12.87
N GLY A 56 -10.36 -2.37 12.98
CA GLY A 56 -9.73 -3.57 13.53
C GLY A 56 -9.63 -4.75 12.54
N VAL A 57 -10.02 -4.56 11.28
CA VAL A 57 -9.95 -5.60 10.24
C VAL A 57 -8.88 -5.29 9.21
N ALA A 58 -7.81 -6.09 9.18
CA ALA A 58 -6.69 -5.96 8.24
C ALA A 58 -6.97 -6.60 6.85
N ILE A 59 -8.17 -6.36 6.31
CA ILE A 59 -8.62 -6.86 4.99
C ILE A 59 -8.94 -5.63 4.11
N PRO A 60 -8.61 -5.64 2.81
CA PRO A 60 -8.97 -4.57 1.89
C PRO A 60 -10.47 -4.34 1.90
N SER A 61 -10.86 -3.08 2.05
CA SER A 61 -12.23 -2.60 1.97
C SER A 61 -12.68 -2.46 0.52
N ALA A 62 -13.98 -2.20 0.32
CA ALA A 62 -14.50 -1.85 -1.00
C ALA A 62 -13.87 -0.55 -1.54
N THR A 63 -13.56 0.41 -0.67
CA THR A 63 -12.87 1.66 -1.03
C THR A 63 -11.44 1.38 -1.50
N ASP A 64 -10.71 0.50 -0.82
CA ASP A 64 -9.37 0.10 -1.25
C ASP A 64 -9.41 -0.52 -2.65
N ALA A 65 -10.36 -1.42 -2.91
CA ALA A 65 -10.53 -2.04 -4.22
C ALA A 65 -10.90 -1.04 -5.33
N ALA A 66 -11.70 -0.01 -5.01
CA ALA A 66 -12.07 1.04 -5.95
C ALA A 66 -10.91 2.00 -6.27
N CYS A 67 -10.00 2.23 -5.31
CA CYS A 67 -8.84 3.11 -5.48
C CYS A 67 -7.60 2.37 -6.00
N ALA A 68 -7.59 1.03 -5.98
CA ALA A 68 -6.47 0.24 -6.44
C ALA A 68 -6.37 0.16 -7.97
N MET A 69 -5.15 -0.08 -8.44
CA MET A 69 -4.88 -0.50 -9.82
C MET A 69 -4.42 -1.97 -9.83
N PRO A 70 -4.78 -2.75 -10.86
CA PRO A 70 -4.41 -4.17 -10.95
C PRO A 70 -2.97 -4.36 -11.47
N ASP A 71 -2.02 -3.63 -10.91
CA ASP A 71 -0.62 -3.52 -11.39
C ASP A 71 0.38 -4.34 -10.57
N GLY A 72 -0.09 -5.10 -9.58
CA GLY A 72 0.76 -5.88 -8.69
C GLY A 72 1.26 -5.11 -7.47
N THR A 73 0.82 -3.87 -7.26
CA THR A 73 1.16 -3.05 -6.08
C THR A 73 0.83 -3.78 -4.78
N LEU A 74 1.73 -3.67 -3.80
CA LEU A 74 1.55 -4.23 -2.47
C LEU A 74 0.79 -3.29 -1.55
N TRP A 75 -0.20 -3.84 -0.83
CA TRP A 75 -1.07 -3.17 0.12
C TRP A 75 -0.85 -3.82 1.49
N LEU A 76 -0.11 -3.15 2.37
CA LEU A 76 0.10 -3.61 3.74
C LEU A 76 -0.92 -2.95 4.66
N ILE A 77 -1.85 -3.72 5.21
CA ILE A 77 -2.92 -3.20 6.04
C ILE A 77 -2.66 -3.57 7.50
N VAL A 78 -2.67 -2.56 8.35
CA VAL A 78 -2.50 -2.69 9.80
C VAL A 78 -3.84 -2.44 10.49
N ALA A 79 -4.26 -3.31 11.39
CA ALA A 79 -5.48 -3.11 12.16
C ALA A 79 -5.31 -3.69 13.57
N GLY A 80 -5.13 -2.82 14.56
CA GLY A 80 -4.70 -3.23 15.90
C GLY A 80 -3.34 -3.94 15.83
N GLU A 81 -3.27 -5.16 16.34
CA GLU A 81 -2.07 -6.00 16.28
C GLU A 81 -1.95 -6.80 14.97
N ALA A 82 -3.01 -6.84 14.15
CA ALA A 82 -3.00 -7.57 12.89
C ALA A 82 -2.27 -6.78 11.80
N VAL A 83 -1.34 -7.45 11.12
CA VAL A 83 -0.63 -6.91 9.95
C VAL A 83 -0.75 -7.93 8.82
N ARG A 84 -1.39 -7.54 7.71
CA ARG A 84 -1.60 -8.43 6.56
C ARG A 84 -1.18 -7.75 5.28
N LEU A 85 -0.52 -8.51 4.42
CA LEU A 85 -0.04 -8.03 3.13
C LEU A 85 -0.93 -8.56 2.01
N TRP A 86 -1.28 -7.68 1.08
CA TRP A 86 -2.13 -7.97 -0.05
C TRP A 86 -1.46 -7.52 -1.33
N ARG A 87 -1.73 -8.22 -2.42
CA ARG A 87 -1.28 -7.84 -3.76
C ARG A 87 -2.49 -7.53 -4.64
N ALA A 88 -2.50 -6.34 -5.22
CA ALA A 88 -3.53 -5.94 -6.17
C ALA A 88 -3.32 -6.64 -7.52
N GLN A 89 -4.36 -7.27 -8.05
CA GLN A 89 -4.32 -8.05 -9.29
C GLN A 89 -5.59 -7.83 -10.12
N PRO A 90 -5.59 -8.18 -11.42
CA PRO A 90 -6.80 -8.17 -12.22
C PRO A 90 -7.88 -9.07 -11.61
N GLY A 91 -9.06 -8.51 -11.37
CA GLY A 91 -10.27 -9.22 -10.95
C GLY A 91 -11.26 -9.41 -12.11
N GLN A 92 -12.44 -9.95 -11.79
CA GLN A 92 -13.51 -10.11 -12.78
C GLN A 92 -14.12 -8.77 -13.19
N GLY A 93 -14.56 -8.66 -14.45
CA GLY A 93 -15.28 -7.48 -14.95
C GLY A 93 -14.46 -6.19 -14.97
N GLY A 94 -13.12 -6.27 -14.95
CA GLY A 94 -12.25 -5.09 -14.91
C GLY A 94 -12.03 -4.50 -13.52
N ALA A 95 -12.60 -5.11 -12.47
CA ALA A 95 -12.33 -4.73 -11.08
C ALA A 95 -10.93 -5.19 -10.63
N VAL A 96 -10.45 -4.63 -9.52
CA VAL A 96 -9.25 -5.14 -8.84
C VAL A 96 -9.64 -6.23 -7.85
N ALA A 97 -8.87 -7.32 -7.85
CA ALA A 97 -8.90 -8.34 -6.81
C ALA A 97 -7.65 -8.25 -5.94
N PHE A 98 -7.78 -8.62 -4.68
CA PHE A 98 -6.66 -8.74 -3.76
C PHE A 98 -6.39 -10.20 -3.45
N VAL A 99 -5.12 -10.59 -3.59
CA VAL A 99 -4.62 -11.89 -3.13
C VAL A 99 -3.72 -11.65 -1.93
N GLU A 100 -3.98 -12.37 -0.85
CA GLU A 100 -3.14 -12.30 0.34
C GLU A 100 -1.73 -12.82 0.01
N ALA A 101 -0.73 -12.06 0.42
CA ALA A 101 0.67 -12.44 0.33
C ALA A 101 1.22 -12.72 1.73
N LEU A 102 2.04 -13.75 1.86
CA LEU A 102 2.73 -14.04 3.11
C LEU A 102 3.77 -12.96 3.38
N LEU A 103 3.74 -12.41 4.60
CA LEU A 103 4.72 -11.44 5.08
C LEU A 103 5.62 -12.13 6.12
N ASP A 104 6.90 -12.25 5.79
CA ASP A 104 7.94 -12.72 6.70
C ASP A 104 8.68 -11.50 7.24
N ILE A 105 8.53 -11.24 8.54
CA ILE A 105 9.19 -10.13 9.25
C ILE A 105 10.38 -10.74 9.98
N ARG A 106 11.58 -10.53 9.44
CA ARG A 106 12.86 -10.95 10.05
C ARG A 106 13.62 -9.76 10.59
#